data_AF-A0A975EK01-F1
#
_entry.id   AF-A0A975EK01-F1
#
_cell.length_a   1.000
_cell.length_b   1.000
_cell.length_c   1.000
_cell.angle_alpha   90.00
_cell.angle_beta   90.00
_cell.angle_gamma   90.00
#
_symmetry.space_group_name_H-M   'P 1'
#
loop_
_entity.id
_entity.type
_entity.pdbx_description
1 polymer ?
#
loop_
_entity_poly.entity_id
_entity_poly.type
_entity_poly.pdbx_seq_one_letter_code
_entity_poly.pdbx_strand_id
1 'polypeptide(L)'
;MTLSERIRAGIPIPWVIALGLGWAWVTWSDFNRQAIQPGETDTEVVLRYYDRGLRVTEAAKRGNAYERWMGGADLEEQWLEESRETIRNLYLADLGEPGQDALDAVALRLGEPLTPAEGSDDPVYRREMRDYLLAGHGQAWDYELFLHTENDPEILARYHRENDRLLSRAMWTGNLENAILVAGLCLAGYLMLHRHPPLRGPRIPDSWAATTVMGVFFLGEILTRPWLWLLDLGYGAYYALGGLADIYTPYDALWRAFPAVFSAIFFLRYPHRTWRVFGLGRRIHWPLLIAALAIISAAHWIFFLIAPGTDADPTDFMETASDDLEFFAKLLFSSVIVAPIFEEIIFRGFLFQGLKSKTGVAGAALASTVLFAVVHTQYDIWGWISVGMMGFAACYLTHRTGSLKTAIVFHAIGNLLISLDVYLFYQLPL
;
A
#
# COMPACT_ATOMS: atom_id res chain seq x y z
N MET A 1 -2.39 -41.03 -13.93
CA MET A 1 -0.98 -40.66 -14.05
C MET A 1 -0.44 -40.26 -12.68
N THR A 2 0.56 -40.96 -12.14
CA THR A 2 1.23 -40.62 -10.88
C THR A 2 2.11 -39.37 -11.06
N LEU A 3 2.50 -38.69 -9.98
CA LEU A 3 3.39 -37.52 -10.02
C LEU A 3 4.70 -37.84 -10.78
N SER A 4 5.20 -39.06 -10.62
CA SER A 4 6.39 -39.57 -11.33
C SER A 4 6.21 -39.70 -12.85
N GLU A 5 4.98 -39.96 -13.31
CA GLU A 5 4.66 -40.09 -14.73
C GLU A 5 4.46 -38.70 -15.39
N ARG A 6 4.02 -37.69 -14.64
CA ARG A 6 3.91 -36.29 -15.13
C ARG A 6 5.28 -35.68 -15.40
N ILE A 7 6.28 -36.02 -14.59
CA ILE A 7 7.67 -35.58 -14.73
C ILE A 7 8.33 -36.18 -15.98
N ARG A 8 8.07 -37.46 -16.29
CA ARG A 8 8.64 -38.12 -17.49
C ARG A 8 8.00 -37.67 -18.80
N ALA A 9 6.78 -37.15 -18.76
CA ALA A 9 6.03 -36.71 -19.94
C ALA A 9 6.29 -35.25 -20.36
N GLY A 10 7.16 -34.51 -19.65
CA GLY A 10 7.45 -33.10 -19.98
C GLY A 10 6.25 -32.15 -19.78
N ILE A 11 5.26 -32.56 -18.99
CA ILE A 11 4.08 -31.75 -18.69
C ILE A 11 4.46 -30.76 -17.59
N PRO A 12 4.38 -29.44 -17.81
CA PRO A 12 4.82 -28.45 -16.83
C PRO A 12 3.96 -28.55 -15.56
N ILE A 13 4.61 -28.70 -14.40
CA ILE A 13 4.00 -28.57 -13.07
C ILE A 13 4.55 -27.31 -12.35
N PRO A 14 4.17 -26.06 -12.71
CA PRO A 14 4.49 -24.87 -11.91
C PRO A 14 3.25 -24.27 -11.22
N TRP A 15 2.02 -24.61 -11.67
CA TRP A 15 0.81 -23.88 -11.25
C TRP A 15 0.29 -24.26 -9.87
N VAL A 16 0.48 -25.51 -9.42
CA VAL A 16 0.02 -25.94 -8.08
C VAL A 16 0.82 -25.25 -6.97
N ILE A 17 2.10 -24.96 -7.22
CA ILE A 17 2.94 -24.20 -6.30
C ILE A 17 2.56 -22.71 -6.37
N ALA A 18 2.38 -22.14 -7.57
CA ALA A 18 1.92 -20.76 -7.75
C ALA A 18 0.53 -20.47 -7.14
N LEU A 19 -0.39 -21.43 -7.20
CA LEU A 19 -1.70 -21.37 -6.55
C LEU A 19 -1.57 -21.43 -5.03
N GLY A 20 -0.64 -22.22 -4.50
CA GLY A 20 -0.34 -22.25 -3.06
C GLY A 20 0.31 -20.95 -2.54
N LEU A 21 1.10 -20.27 -3.39
CA LEU A 21 1.76 -19.00 -3.06
C LEU A 21 0.80 -17.80 -3.13
N GLY A 22 -0.12 -17.76 -4.11
CA GLY A 22 -1.20 -16.77 -4.13
C GLY A 22 -2.24 -17.00 -3.05
N TRP A 23 -2.54 -18.26 -2.76
CA TRP A 23 -3.31 -18.62 -1.56
C TRP A 23 -2.62 -18.08 -0.30
N ALA A 24 -1.30 -18.19 -0.14
CA ALA A 24 -0.65 -17.72 1.09
C ALA A 24 -0.45 -16.18 1.22
N TRP A 25 -0.56 -15.38 0.15
CA TRP A 25 -0.54 -13.89 0.20
C TRP A 25 -1.80 -13.35 0.86
N VAL A 26 -2.93 -13.91 0.45
CA VAL A 26 -4.27 -13.56 0.91
C VAL A 26 -4.54 -14.00 2.35
N THR A 27 -3.69 -14.84 2.93
CA THR A 27 -3.75 -15.15 4.36
C THR A 27 -3.24 -14.01 5.24
N TRP A 28 -2.49 -13.05 4.68
CA TRP A 28 -1.60 -12.25 5.51
C TRP A 28 -1.37 -10.81 5.01
N SER A 29 -1.60 -10.46 3.74
CA SER A 29 -1.44 -9.07 3.25
C SER A 29 -2.49 -8.07 3.74
N ASP A 30 -3.65 -8.52 4.23
CA ASP A 30 -4.74 -7.62 4.64
C ASP A 30 -4.85 -7.43 6.17
N PHE A 31 -4.01 -8.11 6.98
CA PHE A 31 -4.21 -8.17 8.43
C PHE A 31 -2.92 -8.17 9.26
N ASN A 32 -1.94 -7.32 8.96
CA ASN A 32 -0.82 -7.07 9.87
C ASN A 32 -0.91 -5.69 10.50
N ARG A 33 -1.08 -5.53 11.83
CA ARG A 33 -0.54 -6.23 13.03
C ARG A 33 0.92 -5.95 13.28
N GLN A 34 1.27 -4.67 13.27
CA GLN A 34 2.25 -4.17 14.21
C GLN A 34 1.54 -3.40 15.32
N ALA A 35 2.15 -3.36 16.50
CA ALA A 35 1.76 -2.41 17.52
C ALA A 35 2.21 -1.01 17.06
N ILE A 36 1.25 -0.21 16.61
CA ILE A 36 1.49 1.19 16.24
C ILE A 36 2.00 1.93 17.48
N GLN A 37 3.20 2.52 17.41
CA GLN A 37 3.76 3.21 18.56
C GLN A 37 3.02 4.53 18.79
N PRO A 38 2.80 4.95 20.05
CA PRO A 38 2.22 6.25 20.35
C PRO A 38 3.03 7.41 19.75
N GLY A 39 2.37 8.26 18.96
CA GLY A 39 2.97 9.46 18.36
C GLY A 39 3.59 9.28 16.97
N GLU A 40 3.55 8.08 16.37
CA GLU A 40 4.00 7.85 14.99
C GLU A 40 2.90 8.17 13.96
N THR A 41 1.63 7.94 14.30
CA THR A 41 0.48 8.10 13.41
C THR A 41 -0.68 8.80 14.12
N ASP A 42 -1.52 9.50 13.36
CA ASP A 42 -2.73 10.14 13.87
C ASP A 42 -3.70 9.11 14.50
N THR A 43 -4.14 9.42 15.71
CA THR A 43 -5.05 8.64 16.54
C THR A 43 -6.30 8.18 15.80
N GLU A 44 -6.90 9.00 14.93
CA GLU A 44 -8.12 8.63 14.20
C GLU A 44 -7.86 7.54 13.16
N VAL A 45 -6.71 7.60 12.49
CA VAL A 45 -6.27 6.59 11.52
C VAL A 45 -6.08 5.25 12.21
N VAL A 46 -5.47 5.25 13.40
CA VAL A 46 -5.26 4.03 14.18
C VAL A 46 -6.59 3.42 14.65
N LEU A 47 -7.50 4.22 15.18
CA LEU A 47 -8.82 3.75 15.60
C LEU A 47 -9.62 3.15 14.44
N ARG A 48 -9.57 3.80 13.27
CA ARG A 48 -10.20 3.30 12.05
C ARG A 48 -9.61 1.96 11.62
N TYR A 49 -8.29 1.80 11.70
CA TYR A 49 -7.64 0.53 11.42
C TYR A 49 -8.20 -0.60 12.30
N TYR A 50 -8.32 -0.37 13.62
CA TYR A 50 -8.88 -1.34 14.55
C TYR A 50 -10.38 -1.60 14.37
N ASP A 51 -11.19 -0.56 14.11
CA ASP A 51 -12.61 -0.72 13.77
C ASP A 51 -12.80 -1.69 12.60
N ARG A 52 -12.08 -1.44 11.50
CA ARG A 52 -12.21 -2.27 10.29
C ARG A 52 -11.76 -3.71 10.55
N GLY A 53 -10.66 -3.89 11.28
CA GLY A 53 -10.18 -5.21 11.69
C GLY A 53 -11.23 -5.99 12.48
N LEU A 54 -11.78 -5.39 13.54
CA LEU A 54 -12.80 -6.01 14.40
C LEU A 54 -14.02 -6.45 13.60
N ARG A 55 -14.50 -5.60 12.68
CA ARG A 55 -15.67 -5.88 11.84
C ARG A 55 -15.43 -7.02 10.86
N VAL A 56 -14.29 -7.03 10.17
CA VAL A 56 -14.00 -8.09 9.20
C VAL A 56 -13.82 -9.43 9.87
N THR A 57 -13.07 -9.48 10.97
CA THR A 57 -12.87 -10.72 11.71
C THR A 57 -14.20 -11.28 12.24
N GLU A 58 -15.11 -10.41 12.69
CA GLU A 58 -16.44 -10.82 13.14
C GLU A 58 -17.34 -11.34 11.99
N ALA A 59 -17.34 -10.68 10.83
CA ALA A 59 -18.04 -11.19 9.66
C ALA A 59 -17.45 -12.54 9.20
N ALA A 60 -16.13 -12.66 9.20
CA ALA A 60 -15.41 -13.83 8.74
C ALA A 60 -15.76 -15.08 9.56
N LYS A 61 -15.97 -14.97 10.89
CA LYS A 61 -16.43 -16.09 11.74
C LYS A 61 -17.74 -16.71 11.27
N ARG A 62 -18.65 -15.90 10.74
CA ARG A 62 -19.97 -16.32 10.24
C ARG A 62 -19.89 -16.93 8.84
N GLY A 63 -18.75 -16.79 8.17
CA GLY A 63 -18.50 -17.24 6.81
C GLY A 63 -18.07 -18.70 6.68
N ASN A 64 -17.78 -19.08 5.44
CA ASN A 64 -17.20 -20.37 5.08
C ASN A 64 -15.69 -20.43 5.42
N ALA A 65 -15.05 -21.59 5.21
CA ALA A 65 -13.63 -21.78 5.54
C ALA A 65 -12.69 -20.79 4.84
N TYR A 66 -13.00 -20.38 3.61
CA TYR A 66 -12.22 -19.40 2.88
C TYR A 66 -12.38 -18.00 3.48
N GLU A 67 -13.62 -17.60 3.80
CA GLU A 67 -13.93 -16.31 4.44
C GLU A 67 -13.29 -16.19 5.83
N ARG A 68 -13.39 -17.24 6.65
CA ARG A 68 -12.76 -17.31 7.97
C ARG A 68 -11.26 -17.10 7.91
N TRP A 69 -10.62 -17.80 7.00
CA TRP A 69 -9.18 -17.72 6.80
C TRP A 69 -8.78 -16.35 6.22
N MET A 70 -9.57 -15.80 5.29
CA MET A 70 -9.35 -14.49 4.69
C MET A 70 -9.43 -13.35 5.70
N GLY A 71 -10.49 -13.33 6.52
CA GLY A 71 -10.69 -12.28 7.52
C GLY A 71 -9.94 -12.50 8.84
N GLY A 72 -9.00 -13.45 8.88
CA GLY A 72 -8.18 -13.72 10.06
C GLY A 72 -8.95 -14.23 11.28
N ALA A 73 -10.12 -14.84 11.09
CA ALA A 73 -10.98 -15.34 12.17
C ALA A 73 -10.28 -16.39 13.05
N ASP A 74 -9.38 -17.18 12.46
CA ASP A 74 -8.63 -18.22 13.19
C ASP A 74 -7.43 -17.66 13.98
N LEU A 75 -7.07 -16.38 13.77
CA LEU A 75 -5.97 -15.67 14.44
C LEU A 75 -6.47 -14.51 15.30
N GLU A 76 -7.76 -14.45 15.59
CA GLU A 76 -8.37 -13.31 16.29
C GLU A 76 -7.82 -13.14 17.71
N GLU A 77 -7.70 -14.21 18.49
CA GLU A 77 -7.25 -14.11 19.89
C GLU A 77 -5.86 -13.47 19.99
N GLN A 78 -4.91 -13.91 19.16
CA GLN A 78 -3.59 -13.30 19.07
C GLN A 78 -3.68 -11.82 18.69
N TRP A 79 -4.56 -11.48 17.74
CA TRP A 79 -4.75 -10.10 17.31
C TRP A 79 -5.26 -9.20 18.42
N LEU A 80 -6.26 -9.67 19.15
CA LEU A 80 -6.94 -8.92 20.19
C LEU A 80 -5.94 -8.62 21.31
N GLU A 81 -5.03 -9.54 21.60
CA GLU A 81 -3.94 -9.33 22.54
C GLU A 81 -2.99 -8.20 22.08
N GLU A 82 -2.52 -8.26 20.83
CA GLU A 82 -1.63 -7.24 20.24
C GLU A 82 -2.34 -5.86 20.14
N SER A 83 -3.61 -5.86 19.75
CA SER A 83 -4.46 -4.68 19.65
C SER A 83 -4.66 -4.04 21.02
N ARG A 84 -4.90 -4.86 22.05
CA ARG A 84 -5.06 -4.39 23.42
C ARG A 84 -3.84 -3.64 23.93
N GLU A 85 -2.64 -4.17 23.71
CA GLU A 85 -1.41 -3.49 24.13
C GLU A 85 -1.25 -2.14 23.39
N THR A 86 -1.55 -2.12 22.10
CA THR A 86 -1.44 -0.93 21.27
C THR A 86 -2.44 0.16 21.66
N ILE A 87 -3.73 -0.18 21.72
CA ILE A 87 -4.81 0.74 22.12
C ILE A 87 -4.55 1.24 23.55
N ARG A 88 -4.05 0.39 24.46
CA ARG A 88 -3.69 0.81 25.82
C ARG A 88 -2.58 1.85 25.82
N ASN A 89 -1.52 1.64 25.05
CA ASN A 89 -0.41 2.58 24.95
C ASN A 89 -0.88 3.92 24.37
N LEU A 90 -1.77 3.89 23.38
CA LEU A 90 -2.38 5.09 22.80
C LEU A 90 -3.37 5.78 23.76
N TYR A 91 -4.11 5.03 24.57
CA TYR A 91 -5.03 5.56 25.57
C TYR A 91 -4.31 6.31 26.67
N LEU A 92 -3.19 5.75 27.14
CA LEU A 92 -2.33 6.44 28.09
C LEU A 92 -1.67 7.70 27.50
N ALA A 93 -1.63 7.82 26.17
CA ALA A 93 -1.03 8.95 25.46
C ALA A 93 -2.04 10.06 25.12
N ASP A 94 -3.22 9.74 24.52
CA ASP A 94 -4.19 10.77 24.07
C ASP A 94 -5.61 10.30 23.65
N LEU A 95 -6.01 9.01 23.77
CA LEU A 95 -7.30 8.58 23.18
C LEU A 95 -8.57 8.99 23.94
N GLY A 96 -8.51 9.24 25.24
CA GLY A 96 -9.71 9.53 26.05
C GLY A 96 -10.77 8.40 26.00
N GLU A 97 -12.05 8.75 26.12
CA GLU A 97 -13.18 7.79 26.16
C GLU A 97 -13.20 6.78 24.99
N PRO A 98 -13.00 7.16 23.71
CA PRO A 98 -12.95 6.21 22.60
C PRO A 98 -11.91 5.09 22.76
N GLY A 99 -10.76 5.41 23.36
CA GLY A 99 -9.73 4.39 23.63
C GLY A 99 -10.13 3.42 24.73
N GLN A 100 -10.88 3.89 25.72
CA GLN A 100 -11.42 3.04 26.78
C GLN A 100 -12.51 2.12 26.22
N ASP A 101 -13.44 2.65 25.43
CA ASP A 101 -14.50 1.85 24.80
C ASP A 101 -13.93 0.76 23.87
N ALA A 102 -12.89 1.09 23.11
CA ALA A 102 -12.17 0.12 22.28
C ALA A 102 -11.49 -0.97 23.12
N LEU A 103 -10.86 -0.62 24.25
CA LEU A 103 -10.27 -1.61 25.18
C LEU A 103 -11.33 -2.52 25.79
N ASP A 104 -12.47 -1.96 26.17
CA ASP A 104 -13.56 -2.71 26.79
C ASP A 104 -14.21 -3.67 25.78
N ALA A 105 -14.41 -3.25 24.52
CA ALA A 105 -14.86 -4.16 23.47
C ALA A 105 -13.86 -5.30 23.20
N VAL A 106 -12.56 -5.00 23.16
CA VAL A 106 -11.52 -6.04 23.01
C VAL A 106 -11.54 -7.02 24.20
N ALA A 107 -11.66 -6.52 25.43
CA ALA A 107 -11.77 -7.34 26.63
C ALA A 107 -13.01 -8.26 26.58
N LEU A 108 -14.15 -7.72 26.13
CA LEU A 108 -15.38 -8.49 25.96
C LEU A 108 -15.21 -9.65 24.97
N ARG A 109 -14.56 -9.40 23.82
CA ARG A 109 -14.28 -10.45 22.82
C ARG A 109 -13.32 -11.53 23.33
N LEU A 110 -12.40 -11.17 24.22
CA LEU A 110 -11.53 -12.11 24.94
C LEU A 110 -12.26 -12.88 26.05
N GLY A 111 -13.55 -12.60 26.28
CA GLY A 111 -14.36 -13.26 27.30
C GLY A 111 -14.16 -12.71 28.72
N GLU A 112 -13.58 -11.52 28.85
CA GLU A 112 -13.39 -10.85 30.12
C GLU A 112 -14.69 -10.15 30.57
N PRO A 113 -14.96 -10.09 31.89
CA PRO A 113 -16.14 -9.42 32.41
C PRO A 113 -15.98 -7.88 32.30
N LEU A 114 -17.02 -7.21 31.81
CA LEU A 114 -17.09 -5.75 31.81
C LEU A 114 -17.75 -5.23 33.08
N THR A 115 -17.28 -4.06 33.53
CA THR A 115 -18.03 -3.22 34.48
C THR A 115 -18.82 -2.22 33.63
N PRO A 116 -20.15 -2.11 33.75
CA PRO A 116 -20.92 -1.18 32.92
C PRO A 116 -20.39 0.25 33.05
N ALA A 117 -20.25 0.94 31.93
CA ALA A 117 -19.88 2.36 31.91
C ALA A 117 -20.92 3.20 32.69
N GLU A 118 -20.46 4.22 33.43
CA GLU A 118 -21.38 5.12 34.15
C GLU A 118 -22.40 5.73 33.18
N GLY A 119 -23.70 5.53 33.45
CA GLY A 119 -24.78 6.06 32.63
C GLY A 119 -25.35 5.11 31.58
N SER A 120 -24.81 3.90 31.38
CA SER A 120 -25.37 2.90 30.46
C SER A 120 -26.81 2.49 30.81
N ASP A 121 -27.20 2.63 32.08
CA ASP A 121 -28.55 2.38 32.57
C ASP A 121 -29.54 3.53 32.26
N ASP A 122 -29.08 4.70 31.81
CA ASP A 122 -29.94 5.83 31.47
C ASP A 122 -30.77 5.53 30.19
N PRO A 123 -32.11 5.52 30.28
CA PRO A 123 -32.98 5.31 29.11
C PRO A 123 -32.83 6.34 28.00
N VAL A 124 -32.41 7.58 28.31
CA VAL A 124 -32.20 8.64 27.31
C VAL A 124 -30.94 8.35 26.52
N TYR A 125 -29.83 8.13 27.21
CA TYR A 125 -28.55 7.76 26.59
C TYR A 125 -28.69 6.54 25.67
N ARG A 126 -29.38 5.48 26.14
CA ARG A 126 -29.61 4.28 25.31
C ARG A 126 -30.40 4.56 24.04
N ARG A 127 -31.39 5.46 24.09
CA ARG A 127 -32.16 5.84 22.91
C ARG A 127 -31.29 6.62 21.93
N GLU A 128 -30.53 7.59 22.42
CA GLU A 128 -29.64 8.41 21.59
C GLU A 128 -28.55 7.55 20.94
N MET A 129 -27.94 6.63 21.69
CA MET A 129 -26.97 5.68 21.17
C MET A 129 -27.60 4.76 20.12
N ARG A 130 -28.80 4.23 20.37
CA ARG A 130 -29.53 3.43 19.40
C ARG A 130 -29.77 4.19 18.09
N ASP A 131 -30.24 5.44 18.18
CA ASP A 131 -30.49 6.28 17.01
C ASP A 131 -29.18 6.64 16.28
N TYR A 132 -28.08 6.85 17.01
CA TYR A 132 -26.73 7.07 16.48
C TYR A 132 -26.20 5.84 15.71
N LEU A 133 -26.34 4.65 16.27
CA LEU A 133 -26.00 3.38 15.63
C LEU A 133 -26.92 3.08 14.43
N LEU A 134 -28.20 3.45 14.48
CA LEU A 134 -29.13 3.39 13.34
C LEU A 134 -28.96 4.54 12.34
N ALA A 135 -28.11 5.52 12.60
CA ALA A 135 -27.65 6.46 11.59
C ALA A 135 -26.39 5.93 10.88
N GLY A 136 -25.62 5.04 11.52
CA GLY A 136 -24.39 4.45 10.97
C GLY A 136 -23.13 5.19 11.36
N HIS A 137 -23.19 5.91 12.49
CA HIS A 137 -22.07 6.69 12.98
C HIS A 137 -21.16 5.90 13.94
N GLY A 138 -21.61 4.73 14.43
CA GLY A 138 -20.85 3.94 15.40
C GLY A 138 -19.67 3.17 14.81
N GLN A 139 -18.66 2.98 15.65
CA GLN A 139 -17.52 2.09 15.48
C GLN A 139 -17.84 0.69 16.02
N ALA A 140 -16.98 -0.28 15.73
CA ALA A 140 -17.19 -1.68 16.08
C ALA A 140 -17.44 -1.88 17.58
N TRP A 141 -16.68 -1.17 18.42
CA TRP A 141 -16.83 -1.21 19.87
C TRP A 141 -18.16 -0.60 20.35
N ASP A 142 -18.65 0.48 19.71
CA ASP A 142 -19.95 1.07 20.07
C ASP A 142 -21.09 0.05 19.86
N TYR A 143 -21.05 -0.67 18.74
CA TYR A 143 -22.01 -1.76 18.48
C TYR A 143 -21.86 -2.90 19.50
N GLU A 144 -20.64 -3.31 19.82
CA GLU A 144 -20.39 -4.42 20.75
C GLU A 144 -20.83 -4.10 22.18
N LEU A 145 -20.45 -2.93 22.71
CA LEU A 145 -20.82 -2.49 24.04
C LEU A 145 -22.34 -2.30 24.16
N PHE A 146 -22.97 -1.72 23.13
CA PHE A 146 -24.42 -1.59 23.08
C PHE A 146 -25.09 -2.96 23.02
N LEU A 147 -24.66 -3.87 22.15
CA LEU A 147 -25.28 -5.20 22.00
C LEU A 147 -25.04 -6.12 23.20
N HIS A 148 -23.97 -5.90 23.97
CA HIS A 148 -23.71 -6.62 25.21
C HIS A 148 -24.73 -6.28 26.30
N THR A 149 -25.15 -5.01 26.34
CA THR A 149 -26.10 -4.50 27.34
C THR A 149 -27.55 -4.58 26.86
N GLU A 150 -27.78 -4.31 25.58
CA GLU A 150 -29.07 -4.24 24.91
C GLU A 150 -29.13 -5.25 23.75
N ASN A 151 -29.93 -6.31 23.93
CA ASN A 151 -30.13 -7.31 22.89
C ASN A 151 -31.12 -6.80 21.81
N ASP A 152 -30.72 -5.80 21.01
CA ASP A 152 -31.53 -5.22 19.93
C ASP A 152 -31.26 -5.93 18.57
N PRO A 153 -32.24 -6.68 18.02
CA PRO A 153 -32.07 -7.40 16.76
C PRO A 153 -31.88 -6.50 15.53
N GLU A 154 -32.40 -5.27 15.55
CA GLU A 154 -32.29 -4.33 14.43
C GLU A 154 -30.86 -3.78 14.34
N ILE A 155 -30.28 -3.42 15.48
CA ILE A 155 -28.89 -3.00 15.61
C ILE A 155 -27.95 -4.13 15.19
N LEU A 156 -28.17 -5.35 15.71
CA LEU A 156 -27.38 -6.52 15.34
C LEU A 156 -27.42 -6.79 13.84
N ALA A 157 -28.62 -6.76 13.24
CA ALA A 157 -28.79 -6.99 11.81
C ALA A 157 -28.11 -5.91 10.97
N ARG A 158 -28.08 -4.65 11.44
CA ARG A 158 -27.34 -3.58 10.77
C ARG A 158 -25.83 -3.82 10.86
N TYR A 159 -25.32 -4.04 12.07
CA TYR A 159 -23.90 -4.28 12.32
C TYR A 159 -23.38 -5.42 11.44
N HIS A 160 -24.11 -6.54 11.38
CA HIS A 160 -23.78 -7.65 10.49
C HIS A 160 -23.75 -7.26 9.01
N ARG A 161 -24.73 -6.47 8.52
CA ARG A 161 -24.72 -6.03 7.11
C ARG A 161 -23.52 -5.15 6.77
N GLU A 162 -23.13 -4.26 7.66
CA GLU A 162 -21.95 -3.40 7.48
C GLU A 162 -20.67 -4.23 7.47
N ASN A 163 -20.55 -5.18 8.40
CA ASN A 163 -19.39 -6.07 8.49
C ASN A 163 -19.29 -6.99 7.27
N ASP A 164 -20.43 -7.53 6.78
CA ASP A 164 -20.48 -8.39 5.59
C ASP A 164 -20.09 -7.63 4.32
N ARG A 165 -20.47 -6.34 4.21
CA ARG A 165 -20.02 -5.45 3.13
C ARG A 165 -18.52 -5.24 3.18
N LEU A 166 -17.98 -4.97 4.36
CA LEU A 166 -16.55 -4.73 4.53
C LEU A 166 -15.73 -5.99 4.21
N LEU A 167 -16.14 -7.16 4.72
CA LEU A 167 -15.53 -8.44 4.35
C LEU A 167 -15.61 -8.67 2.83
N SER A 168 -16.74 -8.36 2.20
CA SER A 168 -16.86 -8.47 0.74
C SER A 168 -15.85 -7.59 0.00
N ARG A 169 -15.60 -6.36 0.47
CA ARG A 169 -14.61 -5.46 -0.12
C ARG A 169 -13.20 -6.03 0.00
N ALA A 170 -12.82 -6.50 1.20
CA ALA A 170 -11.54 -7.16 1.45
C ALA A 170 -11.35 -8.41 0.57
N MET A 171 -12.40 -9.21 0.41
CA MET A 171 -12.36 -10.37 -0.48
C MET A 171 -12.18 -9.97 -1.94
N TRP A 172 -12.81 -8.89 -2.40
CA TRP A 172 -12.68 -8.43 -3.78
C TRP A 172 -11.26 -7.98 -4.11
N THR A 173 -10.64 -7.19 -3.23
CA THR A 173 -9.26 -6.70 -3.38
C THR A 173 -8.28 -7.87 -3.37
N GLY A 174 -8.29 -8.71 -2.34
CA GLY A 174 -7.41 -9.88 -2.24
C GLY A 174 -7.58 -10.87 -3.41
N ASN A 175 -8.81 -11.09 -3.89
CA ASN A 175 -9.05 -11.96 -5.05
C ASN A 175 -8.50 -11.37 -6.37
N LEU A 176 -8.57 -10.04 -6.55
CA LEU A 176 -8.02 -9.36 -7.72
C LEU A 176 -6.49 -9.51 -7.77
N GLU A 177 -5.83 -9.28 -6.64
CA GLU A 177 -4.39 -9.45 -6.51
C GLU A 177 -3.96 -10.89 -6.80
N ASN A 178 -4.70 -11.87 -6.26
CA ASN A 178 -4.50 -13.29 -6.54
C ASN A 178 -4.58 -13.61 -8.03
N ALA A 179 -5.57 -13.06 -8.72
CA ALA A 179 -5.72 -13.25 -10.16
C ALA A 179 -4.51 -12.69 -10.92
N ILE A 180 -4.02 -11.50 -10.54
CA ILE A 180 -2.82 -10.87 -11.12
C ILE A 180 -1.57 -11.72 -10.85
N LEU A 181 -1.39 -12.18 -9.62
CA LEU A 181 -0.26 -13.01 -9.19
C LEU A 181 -0.23 -14.34 -9.97
N VAL A 182 -1.34 -15.08 -10.00
CA VAL A 182 -1.42 -16.37 -10.71
C VAL A 182 -1.19 -16.17 -12.21
N ALA A 183 -1.85 -15.17 -12.83
CA ALA A 183 -1.68 -14.88 -14.24
C ALA A 183 -0.23 -14.46 -14.56
N GLY A 184 0.38 -13.63 -13.72
CA GLY A 184 1.75 -13.14 -13.92
C GLY A 184 2.81 -14.22 -13.68
N LEU A 185 2.64 -15.11 -12.70
CA LEU A 185 3.51 -16.28 -12.54
C LEU A 185 3.39 -17.24 -13.72
N CYS A 186 2.17 -17.43 -14.24
CA CYS A 186 1.95 -18.17 -15.47
C CYS A 186 2.74 -17.60 -16.64
N LEU A 187 2.71 -16.28 -16.76
CA LEU A 187 3.37 -15.55 -17.81
C LEU A 187 4.89 -15.49 -17.63
N ALA A 188 5.38 -15.37 -16.40
CA ALA A 188 6.79 -15.46 -16.06
C ALA A 188 7.35 -16.83 -16.46
N GLY A 189 6.67 -17.91 -16.07
CA GLY A 189 7.04 -19.27 -16.45
C GLY A 189 7.05 -19.46 -17.97
N TYR A 190 6.01 -18.98 -18.66
CA TYR A 190 5.96 -18.99 -20.13
C TYR A 190 7.17 -18.26 -20.75
N LEU A 191 7.46 -17.03 -20.30
CA LEU A 191 8.56 -16.21 -20.82
C LEU A 191 9.95 -16.83 -20.55
N MET A 192 10.12 -17.51 -19.42
CA MET A 192 11.35 -18.23 -19.08
C MET A 192 11.56 -19.44 -19.98
N LEU A 193 10.51 -20.24 -20.23
CA LEU A 193 10.57 -21.43 -21.07
C LEU A 193 10.84 -21.09 -22.54
N HIS A 194 10.31 -19.98 -23.04
CA HIS A 194 10.38 -19.63 -24.45
C HIS A 194 11.56 -18.72 -24.83
N ARG A 195 12.57 -18.58 -23.94
CA ARG A 195 13.83 -17.82 -24.13
C ARG A 195 13.69 -16.68 -25.14
N HIS A 196 12.80 -15.73 -24.85
CA HIS A 196 12.67 -14.57 -25.73
C HIS A 196 13.98 -13.78 -25.71
N PRO A 197 14.61 -13.54 -26.88
CA PRO A 197 15.78 -12.69 -26.93
C PRO A 197 15.42 -11.35 -26.26
N PRO A 198 16.35 -10.74 -25.50
CA PRO A 198 16.10 -9.41 -24.95
C PRO A 198 15.51 -8.53 -26.05
N LEU A 199 14.41 -7.83 -25.74
CA LEU A 199 13.78 -6.86 -26.64
C LEU A 199 14.68 -5.61 -26.67
N ARG A 200 15.94 -5.81 -27.09
CA ARG A 200 17.03 -4.88 -26.85
C ARG A 200 16.63 -3.51 -27.39
N GLY A 201 16.66 -2.53 -26.49
CA GLY A 201 16.94 -1.14 -26.84
C GLY A 201 18.08 -1.07 -27.84
N PRO A 202 18.10 -0.14 -28.82
CA PRO A 202 19.39 0.22 -29.40
C PRO A 202 20.36 0.49 -28.23
N ARG A 203 21.61 0.00 -28.33
CA ARG A 203 22.67 0.58 -27.50
C ARG A 203 22.73 2.03 -27.93
N ILE A 204 22.32 2.94 -27.06
CA ILE A 204 22.41 4.37 -27.37
C ILE A 204 23.84 4.74 -27.00
N PRO A 205 24.74 4.91 -27.98
CA PRO A 205 26.06 5.44 -27.69
C PRO A 205 25.84 6.83 -27.10
N ASP A 206 26.60 7.15 -26.06
CA ASP A 206 26.52 8.44 -25.39
C ASP A 206 25.12 8.71 -24.78
N SER A 207 24.82 8.01 -23.69
CA SER A 207 23.87 8.57 -22.72
C SER A 207 24.46 9.84 -22.10
N TRP A 208 23.86 10.32 -21.01
CA TRP A 208 24.38 11.46 -20.28
C TRP A 208 25.63 11.07 -19.49
N ALA A 209 26.59 11.99 -19.36
CA ALA A 209 27.74 11.75 -18.49
C ALA A 209 27.24 11.53 -17.06
N ALA A 210 27.65 10.42 -16.44
CA ALA A 210 27.25 10.07 -15.07
C ALA A 210 27.39 11.23 -14.07
N THR A 211 28.45 12.02 -14.18
CA THR A 211 28.69 13.20 -13.33
C THR A 211 27.64 14.29 -13.54
N THR A 212 27.20 14.52 -14.77
CA THR A 212 26.11 15.45 -15.08
C THR A 212 24.79 14.93 -14.52
N VAL A 213 24.51 13.63 -14.67
CA VAL A 213 23.28 13.01 -14.15
C VAL A 213 23.23 13.09 -12.64
N MET A 214 24.31 12.70 -11.95
CA MET A 214 24.41 12.79 -10.49
C MET A 214 24.36 14.24 -10.01
N GLY A 215 25.03 15.17 -10.72
CA GLY A 215 25.00 16.59 -10.39
C GLY A 215 23.60 17.19 -10.51
N VAL A 216 22.86 16.88 -11.59
CA VAL A 216 21.48 17.35 -11.78
C VAL A 216 20.54 16.71 -10.75
N PHE A 217 20.70 15.42 -10.47
CA PHE A 217 19.92 14.70 -9.46
C PHE A 217 20.10 15.32 -8.07
N PHE A 218 21.35 15.35 -7.55
CA PHE A 218 21.61 15.88 -6.21
C PHE A 218 21.33 17.37 -6.12
N LEU A 219 21.56 18.16 -7.17
CA LEU A 219 21.17 19.57 -7.17
C LEU A 219 19.66 19.71 -7.12
N GLY A 220 18.90 18.89 -7.85
CA GLY A 220 17.43 18.83 -7.75
C GLY A 220 16.98 18.53 -6.32
N GLU A 221 17.50 17.48 -5.70
CA GLU A 221 17.16 17.05 -4.33
C GLU A 221 17.61 18.03 -3.23
N ILE A 222 18.78 18.65 -3.38
CA ILE A 222 19.28 19.66 -2.45
C ILE A 222 18.48 20.95 -2.60
N LEU A 223 18.05 21.31 -3.82
CA LEU A 223 17.23 22.48 -4.03
C LEU A 223 15.78 22.28 -3.60
N THR A 224 15.31 21.06 -3.29
CA THR A 224 13.95 20.83 -2.79
C THR A 224 13.87 20.74 -1.28
N ARG A 225 14.83 20.09 -0.60
CA ARG A 225 14.76 19.84 0.86
C ARG A 225 14.68 21.07 1.78
N PRO A 226 15.44 22.16 1.56
CA PRO A 226 15.33 23.36 2.40
C PRO A 226 13.97 24.05 2.28
N TRP A 227 13.29 23.90 1.13
CA TRP A 227 11.95 24.45 0.94
C TRP A 227 10.91 23.64 1.69
N LEU A 228 10.98 22.31 1.68
CA LEU A 228 10.14 21.44 2.52
C LEU A 228 10.20 21.86 3.99
N TRP A 229 11.41 22.07 4.53
CA TRP A 229 11.59 22.55 5.90
C TRP A 229 11.00 23.94 6.17
N LEU A 230 11.19 24.90 5.25
CA LEU A 230 10.58 26.23 5.36
C LEU A 230 9.05 26.18 5.28
N LEU A 231 8.51 25.18 4.59
CA LEU A 231 7.09 24.99 4.38
C LEU A 231 6.42 24.24 5.51
N ASP A 232 7.04 23.21 6.07
CA ASP A 232 6.55 22.58 7.31
C ASP A 232 6.46 23.60 8.45
N LEU A 233 7.44 24.51 8.53
CA LEU A 233 7.41 25.67 9.42
C LEU A 233 6.25 26.64 9.12
N GLY A 234 5.98 26.89 7.84
CA GLY A 234 4.82 27.68 7.41
C GLY A 234 3.47 26.96 7.60
N TYR A 235 3.47 25.63 7.55
CA TYR A 235 2.31 24.75 7.61
C TYR A 235 1.83 24.54 9.04
N GLY A 236 2.76 24.36 9.99
CA GLY A 236 2.46 24.42 11.42
C GLY A 236 1.84 25.77 11.83
N ALA A 237 2.25 26.86 11.18
CA ALA A 237 1.63 28.16 11.35
C ALA A 237 0.28 28.31 10.62
N TYR A 238 0.05 27.58 9.53
CA TYR A 238 -1.16 27.64 8.69
C TYR A 238 -2.35 26.88 9.30
N TYR A 239 -2.13 25.67 9.83
CA TYR A 239 -3.15 24.91 10.56
C TYR A 239 -3.57 25.64 11.84
N ALA A 240 -2.62 26.29 12.52
CA ALA A 240 -2.90 27.16 13.66
C ALA A 240 -3.77 28.38 13.31
N LEU A 241 -3.94 28.70 12.02
CA LEU A 241 -4.69 29.85 11.52
C LEU A 241 -5.95 29.46 10.71
N GLY A 242 -6.33 28.18 10.67
CA GLY A 242 -7.62 27.71 10.13
C GLY A 242 -7.77 27.78 8.61
N GLY A 243 -6.67 27.65 7.85
CA GLY A 243 -6.66 27.88 6.40
C GLY A 243 -7.09 26.68 5.51
N LEU A 244 -7.80 27.02 4.43
CA LEU A 244 -8.33 26.19 3.32
C LEU A 244 -7.46 24.98 2.90
N ALA A 245 -8.02 23.77 2.95
CA ALA A 245 -7.36 22.52 2.54
C ALA A 245 -6.99 22.43 1.04
N ASP A 246 -7.51 23.33 0.18
CA ASP A 246 -7.44 23.18 -1.28
C ASP A 246 -6.11 23.55 -1.97
N ILE A 247 -5.18 24.22 -1.29
CA ILE A 247 -3.87 24.55 -1.89
C ILE A 247 -2.87 23.40 -1.76
N TYR A 248 -3.07 22.47 -0.82
CA TYR A 248 -2.09 21.44 -0.47
C TYR A 248 -1.80 20.46 -1.61
N THR A 249 -2.84 19.85 -2.20
CA THR A 249 -2.67 18.86 -3.27
C THR A 249 -1.97 19.39 -4.53
N PRO A 250 -2.39 20.53 -5.14
CA PRO A 250 -1.67 21.06 -6.30
C PRO A 250 -0.23 21.46 -5.94
N TYR A 251 0.02 21.82 -4.68
CA TYR A 251 1.35 22.17 -4.20
C TYR A 251 2.25 20.94 -4.02
N ASP A 252 1.81 19.89 -3.31
CA ASP A 252 2.51 18.60 -3.21
C ASP A 252 2.85 18.05 -4.60
N ALA A 253 1.88 18.05 -5.52
CA ALA A 253 2.10 17.62 -6.89
C ALA A 253 3.16 18.46 -7.64
N LEU A 254 3.16 19.79 -7.46
CA LEU A 254 4.17 20.67 -8.05
C LEU A 254 5.57 20.45 -7.45
N TRP A 255 5.67 20.11 -6.17
CA TRP A 255 6.95 19.83 -5.51
C TRP A 255 7.53 18.48 -5.87
N ARG A 256 6.71 17.42 -5.87
CA ARG A 256 7.11 16.09 -6.38
C ARG A 256 7.57 16.18 -7.83
N ALA A 257 6.96 17.08 -8.60
CA ALA A 257 7.36 17.37 -9.97
C ALA A 257 8.68 18.16 -10.08
N PHE A 258 9.12 18.90 -9.06
CA PHE A 258 10.22 19.88 -9.21
C PHE A 258 11.57 19.28 -9.60
N PRO A 259 12.11 18.21 -8.94
CA PRO A 259 13.37 17.61 -9.38
C PRO A 259 13.25 17.02 -10.79
N ALA A 260 12.08 16.49 -11.12
CA ALA A 260 11.82 15.87 -12.40
C ALA A 260 11.63 16.90 -13.52
N VAL A 261 10.99 18.04 -13.24
CA VAL A 261 10.85 19.20 -14.13
C VAL A 261 12.20 19.86 -14.33
N PHE A 262 13.00 20.04 -13.28
CA PHE A 262 14.36 20.56 -13.38
C PHE A 262 15.24 19.65 -14.25
N SER A 263 15.21 18.35 -13.97
CA SER A 263 15.87 17.33 -14.80
C SER A 263 15.35 17.37 -16.23
N ALA A 264 14.02 17.43 -16.41
CA ALA A 264 13.39 17.52 -17.72
C ALA A 264 13.81 18.79 -18.47
N ILE A 265 13.88 19.97 -17.85
CA ILE A 265 14.36 21.20 -18.51
C ILE A 265 15.79 21.01 -19.01
N PHE A 266 16.66 20.42 -18.18
CA PHE A 266 18.05 20.20 -18.55
C PHE A 266 18.20 19.24 -19.73
N PHE A 267 17.43 18.13 -19.73
CA PHE A 267 17.56 17.07 -20.72
C PHE A 267 16.62 17.23 -21.93
N LEU A 268 15.50 17.95 -21.81
CA LEU A 268 14.59 18.32 -22.91
C LEU A 268 15.15 19.43 -23.80
N ARG A 269 16.27 20.07 -23.43
CA ARG A 269 17.11 20.80 -24.41
C ARG A 269 17.50 19.94 -25.61
N TYR A 270 17.44 18.62 -25.48
CA TYR A 270 17.76 17.65 -26.53
C TYR A 270 16.61 16.64 -26.72
N PRO A 271 15.41 17.08 -27.17
CA PRO A 271 14.17 16.30 -27.08
C PRO A 271 14.23 15.01 -27.90
N HIS A 272 14.84 15.04 -29.09
CA HIS A 272 15.03 13.84 -29.91
C HIS A 272 15.97 12.81 -29.28
N ARG A 273 16.94 13.25 -28.47
CA ARG A 273 17.84 12.36 -27.72
C ARG A 273 17.07 11.74 -26.55
N THR A 274 16.37 12.55 -25.77
CA THR A 274 15.56 12.11 -24.63
C THR A 274 14.47 11.12 -25.07
N TRP A 275 13.74 11.41 -26.14
CA TRP A 275 12.73 10.50 -26.70
C TRP A 275 13.30 9.12 -27.07
N ARG A 276 14.50 9.09 -27.69
CA ARG A 276 15.19 7.84 -28.03
C ARG A 276 15.74 7.13 -26.80
N VAL A 277 16.36 7.85 -25.87
CA VAL A 277 16.92 7.31 -24.61
C VAL A 277 15.82 6.69 -23.77
N PHE A 278 14.73 7.40 -23.55
CA PHE A 278 13.61 6.91 -22.76
C PHE A 278 12.80 5.84 -23.50
N GLY A 279 12.98 5.71 -24.82
CA GLY A 279 12.23 4.79 -25.64
C GLY A 279 10.73 5.07 -25.61
N LEU A 280 10.32 6.34 -25.53
CA LEU A 280 8.91 6.75 -25.42
C LEU A 280 8.08 6.36 -26.66
N GLY A 281 8.73 6.12 -27.80
CA GLY A 281 8.09 5.57 -29.00
C GLY A 281 7.80 4.06 -28.93
N ARG A 282 8.32 3.33 -27.94
CA ARG A 282 8.13 1.88 -27.82
C ARG A 282 6.78 1.54 -27.19
N ARG A 283 6.27 0.35 -27.49
CA ARG A 283 5.03 -0.17 -26.88
C ARG A 283 5.31 -0.70 -25.47
N ILE A 284 4.27 -0.73 -24.65
CA ILE A 284 4.31 -1.37 -23.32
C ILE A 284 4.34 -2.88 -23.55
N HIS A 285 5.22 -3.59 -22.83
CA HIS A 285 5.30 -5.04 -22.91
C HIS A 285 4.48 -5.68 -21.79
N TRP A 286 3.15 -5.71 -21.96
CA TRP A 286 2.20 -6.21 -20.96
C TRP A 286 2.58 -7.55 -20.33
N PRO A 287 3.04 -8.56 -21.10
CA PRO A 287 3.35 -9.83 -20.47
C PRO A 287 4.49 -9.79 -19.45
N LEU A 288 5.50 -8.96 -19.72
CA LEU A 288 6.64 -8.83 -18.83
C LEU A 288 6.30 -7.94 -17.63
N LEU A 289 5.44 -6.94 -17.84
CA LEU A 289 4.92 -6.09 -16.78
C LEU A 289 4.11 -6.90 -15.78
N ILE A 290 3.13 -7.69 -16.23
CA ILE A 290 2.29 -8.53 -15.35
C ILE A 290 3.15 -9.58 -14.65
N ALA A 291 4.12 -10.18 -15.35
CA ALA A 291 5.09 -11.09 -14.74
C ALA A 291 5.93 -10.40 -13.65
N ALA A 292 6.35 -9.14 -13.86
CA ALA A 292 7.12 -8.39 -12.87
C ALA A 292 6.29 -8.06 -11.62
N LEU A 293 5.02 -7.64 -11.80
CA LEU A 293 4.09 -7.43 -10.67
C LEU A 293 3.97 -8.71 -9.84
N ALA A 294 3.66 -9.84 -10.49
CA ALA A 294 3.52 -11.12 -9.82
C ALA A 294 4.80 -11.58 -9.09
N ILE A 295 5.98 -11.37 -9.68
CA ILE A 295 7.25 -11.73 -9.02
C ILE A 295 7.47 -10.89 -7.77
N ILE A 296 7.12 -9.60 -7.80
CA ILE A 296 7.29 -8.72 -6.63
C ILE A 296 6.30 -9.06 -5.54
N SER A 297 5.02 -9.27 -5.87
CA SER A 297 4.02 -9.75 -4.91
C SER A 297 4.47 -11.06 -4.27
N ALA A 298 4.97 -12.02 -5.06
CA ALA A 298 5.53 -13.26 -4.53
C ALA A 298 6.77 -13.04 -3.66
N ALA A 299 7.61 -12.05 -3.97
CA ALA A 299 8.81 -11.77 -3.20
C ALA A 299 8.49 -11.05 -1.88
N HIS A 300 7.48 -10.16 -1.84
CA HIS A 300 6.93 -9.62 -0.60
C HIS A 300 6.38 -10.75 0.28
N TRP A 301 5.68 -11.72 -0.32
CA TRP A 301 5.22 -12.91 0.40
C TRP A 301 6.36 -13.75 1.01
N ILE A 302 7.43 -14.01 0.25
CA ILE A 302 8.57 -14.78 0.78
C ILE A 302 9.22 -14.00 1.92
N PHE A 303 9.47 -12.71 1.70
CA PHE A 303 10.09 -11.81 2.66
C PHE A 303 9.35 -11.82 3.99
N PHE A 304 8.04 -11.83 3.91
CA PHE A 304 7.19 -11.88 5.05
C PHE A 304 7.24 -13.19 5.85
N LEU A 305 7.15 -14.33 5.17
CA LEU A 305 7.20 -15.63 5.85
C LEU A 305 8.49 -15.83 6.66
N ILE A 306 9.57 -15.18 6.25
CA ILE A 306 10.87 -15.27 6.92
C ILE A 306 11.08 -14.17 7.97
N ALA A 307 10.27 -13.12 7.96
CA ALA A 307 10.34 -11.98 8.87
C ALA A 307 8.92 -11.52 9.28
N PRO A 308 8.21 -12.33 10.09
CA PRO A 308 6.90 -11.93 10.60
C PRO A 308 6.99 -10.67 11.46
N GLY A 309 6.09 -9.72 11.26
CA GLY A 309 5.99 -8.49 12.04
C GLY A 309 6.93 -7.37 11.60
N THR A 310 7.47 -7.43 10.37
CA THR A 310 8.39 -6.43 9.82
C THR A 310 7.87 -5.73 8.57
N ASP A 311 6.56 -5.69 8.35
CA ASP A 311 6.00 -5.06 7.15
C ASP A 311 5.91 -3.54 7.26
N ALA A 312 5.71 -2.88 6.12
CA ALA A 312 5.38 -1.46 6.10
C ALA A 312 4.05 -1.22 6.82
N ASP A 313 3.98 -0.14 7.58
CA ASP A 313 2.78 0.25 8.34
C ASP A 313 1.60 0.49 7.37
N PRO A 314 0.48 -0.25 7.48
CA PRO A 314 -0.69 -0.03 6.61
C PRO A 314 -1.31 1.36 6.79
N THR A 315 -1.02 2.04 7.91
CA THR A 315 -1.49 3.39 8.19
C THR A 315 -0.72 4.48 7.45
N ASP A 316 0.47 4.20 6.91
CA ASP A 316 1.28 5.18 6.16
C ASP A 316 0.57 5.74 4.92
N PHE A 317 -0.40 5.00 4.37
CA PHE A 317 -1.23 5.41 3.23
C PHE A 317 -2.63 5.88 3.63
N MET A 318 -2.98 5.77 4.91
CA MET A 318 -4.25 6.23 5.45
C MET A 318 -4.12 7.71 5.81
N GLU A 319 -4.89 8.57 5.15
CA GLU A 319 -4.94 9.99 5.49
C GLU A 319 -6.15 10.31 6.36
N THR A 320 -5.93 11.10 7.42
CA THR A 320 -6.98 11.55 8.34
C THR A 320 -7.98 12.52 7.74
N ALA A 321 -7.57 13.28 6.73
CA ALA A 321 -8.26 14.52 6.39
C ALA A 321 -9.61 14.34 5.68
N SER A 322 -9.93 13.18 5.11
CA SER A 322 -11.14 13.09 4.27
C SER A 322 -11.52 11.69 3.78
N ASP A 323 -12.76 11.32 4.06
CA ASP A 323 -13.46 10.14 3.50
C ASP A 323 -14.20 10.47 2.19
N ASP A 324 -14.00 11.67 1.63
CA ASP A 324 -14.72 12.13 0.45
C ASP A 324 -14.01 11.75 -0.86
N LEU A 325 -14.83 11.47 -1.88
CA LEU A 325 -14.35 10.97 -3.18
C LEU A 325 -13.42 11.97 -3.88
N GLU A 326 -13.57 13.27 -3.62
CA GLU A 326 -12.72 14.31 -4.21
C GLU A 326 -11.28 14.18 -3.71
N PHE A 327 -11.10 14.01 -2.39
CA PHE A 327 -9.80 13.79 -1.82
C PHE A 327 -9.14 12.51 -2.34
N PHE A 328 -9.89 11.41 -2.39
CA PHE A 328 -9.36 10.16 -2.94
C PHE A 328 -8.96 10.30 -4.43
N ALA A 329 -9.75 11.02 -5.22
CA ALA A 329 -9.40 11.30 -6.62
C ALA A 329 -8.12 12.14 -6.76
N LYS A 330 -7.93 13.12 -5.86
CA LYS A 330 -6.72 13.93 -5.76
C LYS A 330 -5.50 13.06 -5.38
N LEU A 331 -5.65 12.18 -4.39
CA LEU A 331 -4.63 11.23 -3.97
C LEU A 331 -4.23 10.32 -5.14
N LEU A 332 -5.19 9.67 -5.80
CA LEU A 332 -4.94 8.82 -6.96
C LEU A 332 -4.22 9.58 -8.08
N PHE A 333 -4.64 10.81 -8.38
CA PHE A 333 -3.97 11.61 -9.40
C PHE A 333 -2.50 11.86 -9.03
N SER A 334 -2.21 12.20 -7.78
CA SER A 334 -0.85 12.42 -7.31
C SER A 334 -0.02 11.13 -7.30
N SER A 335 -0.50 10.08 -6.62
CA SER A 335 0.25 8.85 -6.35
C SER A 335 0.29 7.86 -7.51
N VAL A 336 -0.73 7.81 -8.37
CA VAL A 336 -0.84 6.84 -9.48
C VAL A 336 -0.37 7.43 -10.80
N ILE A 337 -0.47 8.74 -10.99
CA ILE A 337 -0.13 9.39 -12.26
C ILE A 337 1.11 10.26 -12.13
N VAL A 338 1.06 11.28 -11.27
CA VAL A 338 2.12 12.29 -11.17
C VAL A 338 3.43 11.67 -10.65
N ALA A 339 3.39 11.00 -9.51
CA ALA A 339 4.58 10.41 -8.88
C ALA A 339 5.26 9.36 -9.78
N PRO A 340 4.57 8.34 -10.35
CA PRO A 340 5.22 7.34 -11.20
C PRO A 340 5.83 7.94 -12.48
N ILE A 341 5.20 8.96 -13.08
CA ILE A 341 5.78 9.63 -14.24
C ILE A 341 7.11 10.28 -13.88
N PHE A 342 7.11 11.08 -12.81
CA PHE A 342 8.28 11.89 -12.45
C PHE A 342 9.40 11.07 -11.83
N GLU A 343 9.07 10.15 -10.94
CA GLU A 343 10.05 9.25 -10.33
C GLU A 343 10.71 8.36 -11.38
N GLU A 344 9.94 7.74 -12.28
CA GLU A 344 10.55 6.92 -13.33
C GLU A 344 11.40 7.75 -14.30
N ILE A 345 11.00 8.99 -14.63
CA ILE A 345 11.83 9.90 -15.42
C ILE A 345 13.18 10.16 -14.74
N ILE A 346 13.18 10.46 -13.44
CA ILE A 346 14.41 10.72 -12.68
C ILE A 346 15.25 9.44 -12.58
N PHE A 347 14.69 8.39 -11.99
CA PHE A 347 15.43 7.20 -11.60
C PHE A 347 15.73 6.29 -12.78
N ARG A 348 14.74 5.98 -13.63
CA ARG A 348 14.90 5.01 -14.73
C ARG A 348 15.28 5.70 -16.04
N GLY A 349 14.77 6.90 -16.27
CA GLY A 349 15.09 7.72 -17.42
C GLY A 349 16.53 8.26 -17.35
N PHE A 350 16.83 9.08 -16.35
CA PHE A 350 18.11 9.78 -16.26
C PHE A 350 19.17 8.99 -15.50
N LEU A 351 18.92 8.61 -14.25
CA LEU A 351 19.90 8.00 -13.37
C LEU A 351 20.37 6.63 -13.89
N PHE A 352 19.45 5.68 -14.05
CA PHE A 352 19.75 4.33 -14.52
C PHE A 352 20.41 4.33 -15.92
N GLN A 353 19.82 5.01 -16.91
CA GLN A 353 20.40 5.01 -18.27
C GLN A 353 21.68 5.84 -18.38
N GLY A 354 21.82 6.88 -17.57
CA GLY A 354 23.06 7.67 -17.46
C GLY A 354 24.22 6.84 -16.91
N LEU A 355 23.99 6.11 -15.81
CA LEU A 355 25.04 5.29 -15.17
C LEU A 355 25.39 4.03 -15.95
N LYS A 356 24.44 3.47 -16.71
CA LYS A 356 24.60 2.20 -17.44
C LYS A 356 25.82 2.16 -18.36
N SER A 357 26.25 3.29 -18.92
CA SER A 357 27.43 3.38 -19.79
C SER A 357 28.76 3.21 -19.03
N LYS A 358 28.81 3.59 -17.74
CA LYS A 358 30.02 3.53 -16.91
C LYS A 358 30.08 2.31 -16.00
N THR A 359 28.96 1.97 -15.37
CA THR A 359 28.89 0.92 -14.33
C THR A 359 28.29 -0.39 -14.84
N GLY A 360 27.90 -0.44 -16.12
CA GLY A 360 27.11 -1.52 -16.66
C GLY A 360 25.69 -1.55 -16.10
N VAL A 361 24.92 -2.56 -16.52
CA VAL A 361 23.49 -2.71 -16.14
C VAL A 361 23.31 -2.94 -14.65
N ALA A 362 24.11 -3.85 -14.08
CA ALA A 362 23.98 -4.23 -12.68
C ALA A 362 24.33 -3.07 -11.73
N GLY A 363 25.46 -2.39 -11.94
CA GLY A 363 25.86 -1.26 -11.11
C GLY A 363 24.90 -0.08 -11.22
N ALA A 364 24.35 0.18 -12.42
CA ALA A 364 23.36 1.24 -12.61
C ALA A 364 22.03 0.91 -11.94
N ALA A 365 21.57 -0.35 -12.05
CA ALA A 365 20.34 -0.79 -11.39
C ALA A 365 20.47 -0.71 -9.87
N LEU A 366 21.61 -1.15 -9.31
CA LEU A 366 21.87 -1.08 -7.88
C LEU A 366 21.87 0.36 -7.38
N ALA A 367 22.63 1.25 -8.03
CA ALA A 367 22.70 2.66 -7.65
C ALA A 367 21.32 3.35 -7.74
N SER A 368 20.58 3.11 -8.83
CA SER A 368 19.24 3.68 -9.00
C SER A 368 18.25 3.16 -7.97
N THR A 369 18.34 1.87 -7.60
CA THR A 369 17.45 1.24 -6.63
C THR A 369 17.72 1.73 -5.21
N VAL A 370 19.00 1.80 -4.82
CA VAL A 370 19.39 2.28 -3.49
C VAL A 370 19.02 3.75 -3.31
N LEU A 371 19.30 4.59 -4.31
CA LEU A 371 18.92 6.00 -4.24
C LEU A 371 17.40 6.17 -4.23
N PHE A 372 16.66 5.35 -4.97
CA PHE A 372 15.20 5.34 -4.91
C PHE A 372 14.71 4.98 -3.51
N ALA A 373 15.22 3.93 -2.89
CA ALA A 373 14.79 3.54 -1.53
C ALA A 373 15.13 4.61 -0.47
N VAL A 374 16.35 5.16 -0.49
CA VAL A 374 16.82 6.12 0.53
C VAL A 374 16.06 7.45 0.49
N VAL A 375 15.51 7.87 -0.65
CA VAL A 375 14.68 9.09 -0.70
C VAL A 375 13.29 8.89 -0.08
N HIS A 376 12.85 7.64 0.13
CA HIS A 376 11.61 7.33 0.85
C HIS A 376 11.86 7.28 2.36
N THR A 377 12.16 8.43 2.94
CA THR A 377 12.59 8.54 4.34
C THR A 377 11.48 8.28 5.35
N GLN A 378 10.21 8.22 4.92
CA GLN A 378 9.08 7.87 5.77
C GLN A 378 9.11 6.39 6.18
N TYR A 379 9.76 5.54 5.39
CA TYR A 379 9.81 4.11 5.65
C TYR A 379 11.00 3.74 6.51
N ASP A 380 10.81 2.69 7.30
CA ASP A 380 11.88 1.98 7.97
C ASP A 380 12.72 1.12 6.99
N ILE A 381 13.61 0.30 7.53
CA ILE A 381 14.47 -0.56 6.73
C ILE A 381 13.70 -1.56 5.87
N TRP A 382 12.51 -1.99 6.31
CA TRP A 382 11.72 -3.00 5.63
C TRP A 382 10.90 -2.38 4.50
N GLY A 383 10.30 -1.21 4.74
CA GLY A 383 9.71 -0.42 3.68
C GLY A 383 10.75 -0.02 2.62
N TRP A 384 12.00 0.28 2.99
CA TRP A 384 13.11 0.49 2.03
C TRP A 384 13.40 -0.73 1.17
N ILE A 385 13.36 -1.94 1.73
CA ILE A 385 13.52 -3.18 0.97
C ILE A 385 12.36 -3.34 -0.02
N SER A 386 11.12 -3.13 0.43
CA SER A 386 9.90 -3.20 -0.40
C SER A 386 9.96 -2.24 -1.59
N VAL A 387 10.14 -0.94 -1.34
CA VAL A 387 10.25 0.04 -2.44
C VAL A 387 11.51 -0.16 -3.29
N GLY A 388 12.58 -0.71 -2.70
CA GLY A 388 13.78 -1.12 -3.42
C GLY A 388 13.51 -2.26 -4.42
N MET A 389 12.68 -3.24 -4.07
CA MET A 389 12.28 -4.32 -4.98
C MET A 389 11.50 -3.78 -6.18
N MET A 390 10.57 -2.85 -5.96
CA MET A 390 9.88 -2.09 -7.00
C MET A 390 10.88 -1.27 -7.85
N GLY A 391 11.80 -0.59 -7.17
CA GLY A 391 13.04 0.04 -7.65
C GLY A 391 13.72 -0.74 -8.77
N PHE A 392 14.15 -1.93 -8.38
CA PHE A 392 14.91 -2.85 -9.19
C PHE A 392 14.10 -3.44 -10.34
N ALA A 393 12.85 -3.84 -10.10
CA ALA A 393 11.98 -4.40 -11.13
C ALA A 393 11.72 -3.40 -12.27
N ALA A 394 11.48 -2.12 -11.94
CA ALA A 394 11.34 -1.07 -12.93
C ALA A 394 12.65 -0.83 -13.73
N CYS A 395 13.83 -0.95 -13.10
CA CYS A 395 15.11 -0.94 -13.81
C CYS A 395 15.22 -2.12 -14.78
N TYR A 396 14.82 -3.31 -14.35
CA TYR A 396 14.80 -4.52 -15.18
C TYR A 396 13.83 -4.37 -16.37
N LEU A 397 12.60 -3.90 -16.14
CA LEU A 397 11.61 -3.64 -17.19
C LEU A 397 12.11 -2.60 -18.19
N THR A 398 12.65 -1.47 -17.71
CA THR A 398 13.27 -0.44 -18.55
C THR A 398 14.39 -1.04 -19.39
N HIS A 399 15.28 -1.84 -18.78
CA HIS A 399 16.38 -2.47 -19.50
C HIS A 399 15.93 -3.46 -20.57
N ARG A 400 14.99 -4.34 -20.21
CA ARG A 400 14.54 -5.47 -21.03
C ARG A 400 13.68 -5.02 -22.20
N THR A 401 12.80 -4.05 -21.97
CA THR A 401 11.86 -3.53 -22.99
C THR A 401 12.43 -2.33 -23.75
N GLY A 402 13.42 -1.64 -23.17
CA GLY A 402 13.90 -0.34 -23.64
C GLY A 402 12.84 0.76 -23.61
N SER A 403 11.74 0.58 -22.85
CA SER A 403 10.58 1.47 -22.82
C SER A 403 10.36 1.98 -21.41
N LEU A 404 10.66 3.26 -21.17
CA LEU A 404 10.39 3.91 -19.89
C LEU A 404 8.90 3.88 -19.54
N LYS A 405 8.02 3.95 -20.56
CA LYS A 405 6.57 3.82 -20.37
C LYS A 405 6.16 2.50 -19.72
N THR A 406 6.93 1.42 -19.94
CA THR A 406 6.62 0.14 -19.27
C THR A 406 6.87 0.24 -17.77
N ALA A 407 7.94 0.93 -17.35
CA ALA A 407 8.23 1.15 -15.94
C ALA A 407 7.23 2.13 -15.30
N ILE A 408 6.87 3.22 -16.00
CA ILE A 408 5.84 4.17 -15.53
C ILE A 408 4.51 3.46 -15.28
N VAL A 409 4.02 2.67 -16.25
CA VAL A 409 2.74 1.97 -16.11
C VAL A 409 2.83 0.86 -15.07
N PHE A 410 3.96 0.18 -14.96
CA PHE A 410 4.20 -0.82 -13.93
C PHE A 410 4.11 -0.21 -12.52
N HIS A 411 4.80 0.92 -12.30
CA HIS A 411 4.78 1.64 -11.04
C HIS A 411 3.38 2.21 -10.73
N ALA A 412 2.74 2.85 -11.72
CA ALA A 412 1.36 3.33 -11.60
C ALA A 412 0.37 2.24 -11.19
N ILE A 413 0.45 1.05 -11.81
CA ILE A 413 -0.41 -0.08 -11.42
C ILE A 413 -0.11 -0.52 -9.98
N GLY A 414 1.16 -0.59 -9.57
CA GLY A 414 1.52 -0.88 -8.18
C GLY A 414 0.90 0.10 -7.19
N ASN A 415 1.04 1.39 -7.43
CA ASN A 415 0.48 2.43 -6.56
C ASN A 415 -1.06 2.43 -6.57
N LEU A 416 -1.68 2.11 -7.72
CA LEU A 416 -3.12 2.00 -7.83
C LEU A 416 -3.67 0.85 -6.99
N LEU A 417 -3.03 -0.32 -7.02
CA LEU A 417 -3.46 -1.47 -6.22
C LEU A 417 -3.43 -1.11 -4.73
N ILE A 418 -2.29 -0.62 -4.24
CA ILE A 418 -2.13 -0.19 -2.85
C ILE A 418 -3.17 0.88 -2.45
N SER A 419 -3.32 1.93 -3.26
CA SER A 419 -4.26 3.02 -2.95
C SER A 419 -5.72 2.58 -2.98
N LEU A 420 -6.07 1.66 -3.90
CA LEU A 420 -7.42 1.15 -4.03
C LEU A 420 -7.79 0.27 -2.83
N ASP A 421 -6.85 -0.56 -2.37
CA ASP A 421 -7.05 -1.44 -1.22
C ASP A 421 -7.28 -0.61 0.06
N VAL A 422 -6.43 0.40 0.28
CA VAL A 422 -6.56 1.32 1.41
C VAL A 422 -7.91 2.03 1.39
N TYR A 423 -8.35 2.53 0.23
CA TYR A 423 -9.61 3.25 0.13
C TYR A 423 -10.82 2.34 0.33
N LEU A 424 -10.89 1.20 -0.36
CA LEU A 424 -12.04 0.30 -0.27
C LEU A 424 -12.21 -0.25 1.15
N PHE A 425 -11.12 -0.49 1.85
CA PHE A 425 -11.14 -1.09 3.18
C PHE A 425 -11.26 -0.05 4.29
N TYR A 426 -10.40 0.97 4.31
CA TYR A 426 -10.33 1.90 5.43
C TYR A 426 -11.19 3.14 5.23
N GLN A 427 -11.13 3.80 4.07
CA GLN A 427 -11.72 5.13 3.88
C GLN A 427 -13.15 5.14 3.36
N LEU A 428 -13.56 4.13 2.60
CA LEU A 428 -14.90 4.07 2.01
C LEU A 428 -15.95 3.84 3.12
N PRO A 429 -16.97 4.71 3.26
CA PRO A 429 -18.03 4.55 4.26
C PRO A 429 -18.79 3.20 4.14
N LEU A 430 -19.36 2.71 5.25
CA LEU A 430 -20.00 1.37 5.37
C LEU A 430 -21.43 1.28 4.80
#